data_AF-A0A938M6L9-F1
#
_entry.id   AF-A0A938M6L9-F1
#
_cell.length_a   1.000
_cell.length_b   1.000
_cell.length_c   1.000
_cell.angle_alpha   90.00
_cell.angle_beta   90.00
_cell.angle_gamma   90.00
#
_symmetry.space_group_name_H-M   'P 1'
#
loop_
_entity.id
_entity.type
_entity.pdbx_description
1 polymer ?
#
loop_
_entity_poly.entity_id
_entity_poly.type
_entity_poly.pdbx_seq_one_letter_code
_entity_poly.pdbx_strand_id
1 'polypeptide(L)'
;MAGRVLRDEELAFVSGQLAALTAREAPLGSGLRAMAADAPSGLLREALSRLADDVERGVSLSKAVQAQPAAFPELFAAAVEAGEASNSLPDVLSRFSRHCRMVSRLRARAWQAAAYPVVILVFSACLITFILAYFLPHLRDVQHDAEGWWDARHYYVSGSVPRVSCVTTALYWVSDHLAVVALMAGVGGLLVAAALVAWWRDGTLQKAWEWLMLRIPWTRRFVTSSRQARFCRTLGLLLKAGVPLPRALTLATRAGRGVTLADGAEQVGKLVESGMTLSTALTSQKLFSDALVWTIEMGEKRGNLPETLLDMADLYEEESEYAAGLLRALLPLVFFVAVLPFIGSAVGAVMSPLFYMMRLMGCIGGPPDERQTGPGDLIAWVVALALFYVGVRCVLAWQGGTLRQRVRGFVTRHLSLITRRNLPLAAGLQMAATGAPRSYRALLTRLRSEVEAGQSLASAMARFPGCFPAAYVRMVAAGEANGNLAAIFEKLKTYDDAAIRFQRRATLAILYPLTVLVVLASVLASVAVFIMPRYQLMYREMNVELPAVTKRVLATADSLHRAPLVQLLLLGLLVWLVFLFVFRHR
;
A
#
# COMPACT_ATOMS: atom_id res chain seq x y z
N MET A 1 3.77 -32.26 16.99
CA MET A 1 2.93 -31.39 16.14
C MET A 1 3.12 -29.95 16.63
N ALA A 2 3.73 -29.11 15.79
CA ALA A 2 4.37 -27.86 16.20
C ALA A 2 3.38 -26.77 16.69
N GLY A 3 3.78 -26.02 17.71
CA GLY A 3 3.02 -24.93 18.35
C GLY A 3 2.50 -23.91 17.36
N ARG A 4 1.22 -24.03 17.02
CA ARG A 4 0.49 -23.07 16.19
C ARG A 4 -0.34 -22.18 17.10
N VAL A 5 0.00 -20.88 17.11
CA VAL A 5 -0.76 -19.85 17.82
C VAL A 5 -2.06 -19.56 17.09
N LEU A 6 -3.14 -19.29 17.82
CA LEU A 6 -4.42 -18.85 17.26
C LEU A 6 -4.25 -17.59 16.40
N ARG A 7 -4.96 -17.52 15.28
CA ARG A 7 -4.93 -16.35 14.38
C ARG A 7 -5.67 -15.18 15.03
N ASP A 8 -5.33 -13.94 14.64
CA ASP A 8 -5.98 -12.73 15.15
C ASP A 8 -7.52 -12.77 14.98
N GLU A 9 -8.03 -13.38 13.91
CA GLU A 9 -9.47 -13.56 13.67
C GLU A 9 -10.11 -14.54 14.66
N GLU A 10 -9.42 -15.63 14.99
CA GLU A 10 -9.86 -16.63 15.97
C GLU A 10 -9.81 -16.04 17.38
N LEU A 11 -8.75 -15.30 17.74
CA LEU A 11 -8.67 -14.56 19.00
C LEU A 11 -9.75 -13.47 19.10
N ALA A 12 -10.04 -12.77 18.02
CA ALA A 12 -11.12 -11.79 17.97
C ALA A 12 -12.49 -12.42 18.22
N PHE A 13 -12.73 -13.60 17.63
CA PHE A 13 -13.94 -14.39 17.82
C PHE A 13 -14.07 -14.85 19.28
N VAL A 14 -13.05 -15.52 19.81
CA VAL A 14 -13.05 -16.01 21.20
C VAL A 14 -13.26 -14.88 22.19
N SER A 15 -12.48 -13.80 22.07
CA SER A 15 -12.58 -12.65 22.97
C SER A 15 -13.95 -11.99 22.88
N GLY A 16 -14.54 -11.91 21.69
CA GLY A 16 -15.86 -11.32 21.49
C GLY A 16 -16.99 -12.14 22.12
N GLN A 17 -16.93 -13.46 21.95
CA GLN A 17 -17.92 -14.38 22.52
C GLN A 17 -17.77 -14.50 24.05
N LEU A 18 -16.53 -14.62 24.54
CA LEU A 18 -16.26 -14.60 25.98
C LEU A 18 -16.74 -13.30 26.62
N ALA A 19 -16.47 -12.14 26.00
CA ALA A 19 -17.00 -10.87 26.48
C ALA A 19 -18.53 -10.89 26.60
N ALA A 20 -19.22 -11.43 25.60
CA ALA A 20 -20.68 -11.53 25.60
C ALA A 20 -21.22 -12.51 26.65
N LEU A 21 -20.55 -13.64 26.87
CA LEU A 21 -20.89 -14.61 27.92
C LEU A 21 -20.70 -13.99 29.31
N THR A 22 -19.55 -13.36 29.55
CA THR A 22 -19.23 -12.72 30.83
C THR A 22 -20.12 -11.51 31.11
N ALA A 23 -20.49 -10.72 30.09
CA ALA A 23 -21.38 -9.57 30.24
C ALA A 23 -22.82 -9.97 30.61
N ARG A 24 -23.21 -11.22 30.30
CA ARG A 24 -24.51 -11.79 30.62
C ARG A 24 -24.47 -12.67 31.87
N GLU A 25 -23.32 -12.74 32.55
CA GLU A 25 -23.09 -13.63 33.70
C GLU A 25 -23.43 -15.10 33.39
N ALA A 26 -23.29 -15.51 32.13
CA ALA A 26 -23.61 -16.85 31.70
C ALA A 26 -22.53 -17.85 32.17
N PRO A 27 -22.87 -19.13 32.44
CA PRO A 27 -21.90 -20.13 32.86
C PRO A 27 -20.80 -20.33 31.80
N LEU A 28 -19.55 -20.04 32.18
CA LEU A 28 -18.42 -20.05 31.26
C LEU A 28 -18.12 -21.45 30.70
N GLY A 29 -18.25 -22.51 31.51
CA GLY A 29 -17.99 -23.89 31.09
C GLY A 29 -18.86 -24.33 29.90
N SER A 30 -20.20 -24.27 30.07
CA SER A 30 -21.14 -24.61 29.01
C SER A 30 -21.05 -23.67 27.81
N GLY A 31 -20.80 -22.37 28.05
CA GLY A 31 -20.60 -21.39 26.98
C GLY A 31 -19.36 -21.68 26.13
N LEU A 32 -18.23 -21.98 26.76
CA LEU A 32 -16.98 -22.39 26.10
C LEU A 32 -17.15 -23.69 25.32
N ARG A 33 -17.89 -24.66 25.87
CA ARG A 33 -18.15 -25.93 25.18
C ARG A 33 -19.05 -25.75 23.96
N ALA A 34 -20.05 -24.88 24.04
CA ALA A 34 -20.85 -24.47 22.87
C ALA A 34 -19.99 -23.77 21.81
N MET A 35 -19.11 -22.84 22.22
CA MET A 35 -18.17 -22.19 21.31
C MET A 35 -17.19 -23.19 20.64
N ALA A 36 -16.79 -24.25 21.35
CA ALA A 36 -15.93 -25.29 20.79
C ALA A 36 -16.63 -26.09 19.69
N ALA A 37 -17.94 -26.34 19.82
CA ALA A 37 -18.73 -27.03 18.81
C ALA A 37 -18.75 -26.25 17.48
N ASP A 38 -18.95 -24.93 17.57
CA ASP A 38 -19.02 -24.01 16.41
C ASP A 38 -17.66 -23.47 15.95
N ALA A 39 -16.55 -24.01 16.48
CA ALA A 39 -15.21 -23.48 16.19
C ALA A 39 -14.81 -23.71 14.72
N PRO A 40 -14.36 -22.66 13.99
CA PRO A 40 -13.98 -22.75 12.58
C PRO A 40 -12.70 -23.55 12.30
N SER A 41 -11.87 -23.82 13.31
CA SER A 41 -10.62 -24.57 13.15
C SER A 41 -10.45 -25.63 14.23
N GLY A 42 -9.80 -26.74 13.88
CA GLY A 42 -9.54 -27.85 14.82
C GLY A 42 -8.69 -27.42 16.02
N LEU A 43 -7.71 -26.53 15.81
CA LEU A 43 -6.88 -25.98 16.89
C LEU A 43 -7.70 -25.14 17.87
N LEU A 44 -8.61 -24.32 17.36
CA LEU A 44 -9.50 -23.52 18.20
C LEU A 44 -10.50 -24.39 18.97
N ARG A 45 -11.03 -25.44 18.34
CA ARG A 45 -11.89 -26.43 19.00
C ARG A 45 -11.18 -27.11 20.17
N GLU A 46 -9.94 -27.56 19.97
CA GLU A 46 -9.13 -28.20 21.00
C GLU A 46 -8.78 -27.22 22.14
N ALA A 47 -8.43 -25.97 21.82
CA ALA A 47 -8.14 -24.96 22.82
C ALA A 47 -9.38 -24.61 23.66
N LEU A 48 -10.54 -24.41 23.03
CA LEU A 48 -11.80 -24.08 23.71
C LEU A 48 -12.35 -25.24 24.54
N SER A 49 -12.24 -26.48 24.05
CA SER A 49 -12.65 -27.67 24.82
C SER A 49 -11.80 -27.82 26.08
N ARG A 50 -10.47 -27.68 25.99
CA ARG A 50 -9.59 -27.68 27.16
C ARG A 50 -9.90 -26.55 28.15
N LEU A 51 -10.18 -25.35 27.64
CA LEU A 51 -10.62 -24.24 28.50
C LEU A 51 -11.95 -24.55 29.20
N ALA A 52 -12.92 -25.14 28.50
CA ALA A 52 -14.17 -25.58 29.10
C ALA A 52 -13.93 -26.62 30.21
N ASP A 53 -13.09 -27.63 29.95
CA ASP A 53 -12.74 -28.67 30.91
C ASP A 53 -12.06 -28.12 32.16
N ASP A 54 -11.15 -27.13 32.01
CA ASP A 54 -10.46 -26.49 33.13
C ASP A 54 -11.43 -25.63 33.96
N VAL A 55 -12.27 -24.82 33.30
CA VAL A 55 -13.22 -23.93 33.98
C VAL A 55 -14.33 -24.72 34.68
N GLU A 56 -14.82 -25.81 34.08
CA GLU A 56 -15.79 -26.72 34.72
C GLU A 56 -15.22 -27.45 35.93
N ARG A 57 -13.90 -27.70 35.94
CA ARG A 57 -13.16 -28.22 37.11
C ARG A 57 -12.91 -27.15 38.19
N GLY A 58 -13.37 -25.91 37.99
CA GLY A 58 -13.21 -24.81 38.93
C GLY A 58 -11.87 -24.07 38.83
N VAL A 59 -11.09 -24.31 37.78
CA VAL A 59 -9.87 -23.51 37.51
C VAL A 59 -10.29 -22.13 37.02
N SER A 60 -9.61 -21.08 37.51
CA SER A 60 -9.83 -19.71 37.04
C SER A 60 -9.52 -19.58 35.55
N LEU A 61 -10.24 -18.70 34.85
CA LEU A 61 -10.08 -18.56 33.40
C LEU A 61 -8.65 -18.12 33.03
N SER A 62 -8.05 -17.23 33.83
CA SER A 62 -6.66 -16.80 33.70
C SER A 62 -5.67 -17.96 33.75
N LYS A 63 -5.79 -18.86 34.73
CA LYS A 63 -4.90 -20.03 34.88
C LYS A 63 -5.09 -21.02 33.73
N ALA A 64 -6.34 -21.24 33.30
CA ALA A 64 -6.65 -22.12 32.17
C ALA A 64 -6.04 -21.59 30.85
N VAL A 65 -6.09 -20.27 30.63
CA VAL A 65 -5.46 -19.62 29.45
C VAL A 65 -3.93 -19.68 29.53
N GLN A 66 -3.35 -19.44 30.72
CA GLN A 66 -1.90 -19.52 30.95
C GLN A 66 -1.34 -20.93 30.76
N ALA A 67 -2.13 -21.97 31.03
CA ALA A 67 -1.74 -23.37 30.79
C ALA A 67 -1.58 -23.71 29.30
N GLN A 68 -2.03 -22.84 28.39
CA GLN A 68 -2.01 -23.05 26.94
C GLN A 68 -1.25 -21.94 26.18
N PRO A 69 0.04 -21.68 26.47
CA PRO A 69 0.82 -20.59 25.85
C PRO A 69 1.06 -20.80 24.35
N ALA A 70 0.95 -22.04 23.87
CA ALA A 70 1.07 -22.37 22.45
C ALA A 70 -0.16 -21.91 21.64
N ALA A 71 -1.35 -21.85 22.25
CA ALA A 71 -2.59 -21.45 21.59
C ALA A 71 -2.89 -19.96 21.83
N PHE A 72 -2.70 -19.49 23.06
CA PHE A 72 -3.01 -18.12 23.47
C PHE A 72 -1.75 -17.29 23.68
N PRO A 73 -1.61 -16.14 22.99
CA PRO A 73 -0.48 -15.23 23.21
C PRO A 73 -0.41 -14.71 24.65
N GLU A 74 0.80 -14.44 25.16
CA GLU A 74 1.03 -13.86 26.50
C GLU A 74 0.19 -12.59 26.75
N LEU A 75 0.01 -11.76 25.71
CA LEU A 75 -0.79 -10.55 25.81
C LEU A 75 -2.27 -10.83 26.11
N PHE A 76 -2.84 -11.87 25.51
CA PHE A 76 -4.22 -12.28 25.78
C PHE A 76 -4.33 -12.84 27.20
N ALA A 77 -3.38 -13.69 27.62
CA ALA A 77 -3.34 -14.24 28.97
C ALA A 77 -3.26 -13.14 30.04
N ALA A 78 -2.41 -12.13 29.83
CA ALA A 78 -2.28 -10.99 30.73
C ALA A 78 -3.54 -10.13 30.78
N ALA A 79 -4.23 -9.94 29.64
CA ALA A 79 -5.50 -9.23 29.59
C ALA A 79 -6.61 -9.99 30.35
N VAL A 80 -6.67 -11.31 30.19
CA VAL A 80 -7.63 -12.16 30.92
C VAL A 80 -7.35 -12.14 32.42
N GLU A 81 -6.09 -12.30 32.84
CA GLU A 81 -5.68 -12.24 34.25
C GLU A 81 -6.06 -10.91 34.89
N ALA A 82 -5.78 -9.80 34.22
CA ALA A 82 -6.13 -8.47 34.71
C ALA A 82 -7.64 -8.25 34.79
N GLY A 83 -8.37 -8.68 33.75
CA GLY A 83 -9.82 -8.57 33.70
C GLY A 83 -10.52 -9.43 34.75
N GLU A 84 -9.99 -10.62 35.04
CA GLU A 84 -10.51 -11.50 36.10
C GLU A 84 -10.20 -10.93 37.50
N ALA A 85 -8.98 -10.44 37.72
CA ALA A 85 -8.58 -9.83 39.01
C ALA A 85 -9.35 -8.53 39.31
N SER A 86 -9.70 -7.75 38.29
CA SER A 86 -10.42 -6.48 38.43
C SER A 86 -11.93 -6.60 38.21
N ASN A 87 -12.46 -7.81 38.02
CA ASN A 87 -13.86 -8.08 37.65
C ASN A 87 -14.36 -7.23 36.46
N SER A 88 -13.46 -6.89 35.54
CA SER A 88 -13.73 -6.07 34.35
C SER A 88 -13.59 -6.88 33.05
N LEU A 89 -13.58 -8.22 33.18
CA LEU A 89 -13.40 -9.17 32.10
C LEU A 89 -14.25 -8.87 30.84
N PRO A 90 -15.54 -8.47 30.93
CA PRO A 90 -16.32 -8.12 29.75
C PRO A 90 -15.75 -6.93 28.97
N ASP A 91 -15.37 -5.84 29.66
CA ASP A 91 -14.83 -4.63 29.02
C ASP A 91 -13.45 -4.92 28.40
N VAL A 92 -12.57 -5.61 29.13
CA VAL A 92 -11.22 -5.97 28.65
C VAL A 92 -11.30 -6.85 27.40
N LEU A 93 -12.10 -7.90 27.43
CA LEU A 93 -12.26 -8.82 26.30
C LEU A 93 -12.95 -8.16 25.09
N SER A 94 -13.93 -7.28 25.32
CA SER A 94 -14.58 -6.54 24.24
C SER A 94 -13.59 -5.64 23.47
N ARG A 95 -12.68 -4.99 24.20
CA ARG A 95 -11.65 -4.12 23.63
C ARG A 95 -10.53 -4.91 22.97
N PHE A 96 -10.14 -6.03 23.56
CA PHE A 96 -9.20 -6.95 22.93
C PHE A 96 -9.75 -7.52 21.62
N SER A 97 -11.03 -7.90 21.59
CA SER A 97 -11.73 -8.30 20.36
C SER A 97 -11.69 -7.19 19.31
N ARG A 98 -11.96 -5.92 19.71
CA ARG A 98 -11.85 -4.77 18.79
C ARG A 98 -10.44 -4.61 18.24
N HIS A 99 -9.42 -4.76 19.08
CA HIS A 99 -8.01 -4.72 18.68
C HIS A 99 -7.66 -5.80 17.65
N CYS A 100 -7.98 -7.06 17.93
CA CYS A 100 -7.71 -8.17 17.02
C CYS A 100 -8.47 -8.06 15.69
N ARG A 101 -9.73 -7.59 15.70
CA ARG A 101 -10.49 -7.30 14.46
C ARG A 101 -9.85 -6.19 13.62
N MET A 102 -9.26 -5.21 14.26
CA MET A 102 -8.56 -4.13 13.57
C MET A 102 -7.28 -4.63 12.91
N VAL A 103 -6.46 -5.39 13.63
CA VAL A 103 -5.22 -6.00 13.10
C VAL A 103 -5.50 -6.93 11.92
N SER A 104 -6.49 -7.81 12.04
CA SER A 104 -6.90 -8.72 10.95
C SER A 104 -7.40 -7.95 9.72
N ARG A 105 -8.23 -6.91 9.91
CA ARG A 105 -8.68 -6.05 8.81
C ARG A 105 -7.53 -5.32 8.12
N LEU A 106 -6.55 -4.81 8.88
CA LEU A 106 -5.37 -4.16 8.31
C LEU A 106 -4.57 -5.15 7.47
N ARG A 107 -4.36 -6.36 7.97
CA ARG A 107 -3.65 -7.43 7.26
C ARG A 107 -4.39 -7.86 5.99
N ALA A 108 -5.71 -8.04 6.08
CA ALA A 108 -6.54 -8.40 4.93
C ALA A 108 -6.52 -7.30 3.86
N ARG A 109 -6.64 -6.03 4.25
CA ARG A 109 -6.52 -4.88 3.33
C ARG A 109 -5.14 -4.81 2.68
N ALA A 110 -4.08 -5.08 3.44
CA ALA A 110 -2.71 -5.12 2.92
C ALA A 110 -2.55 -6.23 1.87
N TRP A 111 -3.04 -7.44 2.16
CA TRP A 111 -3.02 -8.56 1.23
C TRP A 111 -3.85 -8.32 -0.02
N GLN A 112 -5.09 -7.83 0.13
CA GLN A 112 -5.95 -7.49 -1.01
C GLN A 112 -5.31 -6.42 -1.90
N ALA A 113 -4.62 -5.45 -1.30
CA ALA A 113 -3.90 -4.42 -2.04
C ALA A 113 -2.63 -4.94 -2.74
N ALA A 114 -1.96 -5.94 -2.16
CA ALA A 114 -0.75 -6.55 -2.72
C ALA A 114 -1.06 -7.64 -3.76
N ALA A 115 -2.21 -8.30 -3.67
CA ALA A 115 -2.59 -9.40 -4.56
C ALA A 115 -2.70 -8.95 -6.03
N TYR A 116 -3.42 -7.86 -6.31
CA TYR A 116 -3.62 -7.37 -7.67
C TYR A 116 -2.30 -7.08 -8.42
N PRO A 117 -1.37 -6.32 -7.84
CA PRO A 117 -0.10 -6.06 -8.52
C PRO A 117 0.81 -7.28 -8.65
N VAL A 118 0.78 -8.20 -7.68
CA VAL A 118 1.53 -9.46 -7.78
C VAL A 118 0.97 -10.29 -8.95
N VAL A 119 -0.35 -10.41 -9.06
CA VAL A 119 -0.99 -11.10 -10.19
C VAL A 119 -0.62 -10.47 -11.53
N ILE A 120 -0.66 -9.14 -11.63
CA ILE A 120 -0.26 -8.43 -12.85
C ILE A 120 1.23 -8.60 -13.15
N LEU A 121 2.10 -8.55 -12.14
CA LEU A 121 3.54 -8.72 -12.31
C LEU A 121 3.86 -10.14 -12.78
N VAL A 122 3.21 -11.14 -12.20
CA VAL A 122 3.33 -12.55 -12.61
C VAL A 122 2.80 -12.74 -14.04
N PHE A 123 1.62 -12.19 -14.36
CA PHE A 123 1.06 -12.28 -15.71
C PHE A 123 1.94 -11.58 -16.74
N SER A 124 2.45 -10.40 -16.41
CA SER A 124 3.34 -9.64 -17.29
C SER A 124 4.67 -10.34 -17.46
N ALA A 125 5.27 -10.86 -16.39
CA ALA A 125 6.48 -11.68 -16.47
C ALA A 125 6.23 -12.91 -17.34
N CYS A 126 5.09 -13.60 -17.18
CA CYS A 126 4.72 -14.74 -18.01
C CYS A 126 4.57 -14.36 -19.48
N LEU A 127 3.91 -13.23 -19.79
CA LEU A 127 3.77 -12.71 -21.15
C LEU A 127 5.13 -12.33 -21.76
N ILE A 128 5.97 -11.65 -20.98
CA ILE A 128 7.34 -11.28 -21.36
C ILE A 128 8.16 -12.52 -21.67
N THR A 129 8.15 -13.50 -20.77
CA THR A 129 8.82 -14.79 -20.96
C THR A 129 8.27 -15.51 -22.18
N PHE A 130 6.96 -15.55 -22.40
CA PHE A 130 6.37 -16.14 -23.61
C PHE A 130 6.86 -15.44 -24.88
N ILE A 131 6.86 -14.12 -24.91
CA ILE A 131 7.35 -13.33 -26.05
C ILE A 131 8.83 -13.63 -26.29
N LEU A 132 9.67 -13.63 -25.25
CA LEU A 132 11.11 -13.85 -25.41
C LEU A 132 11.47 -15.32 -25.68
N ALA A 133 10.71 -16.30 -25.16
CA ALA A 133 11.04 -17.72 -25.24
C ALA A 133 10.51 -18.38 -26.51
N TYR A 134 9.33 -17.95 -26.97
CA TYR A 134 8.63 -18.58 -28.07
C TYR A 134 8.59 -17.67 -29.29
N PHE A 135 8.16 -16.43 -29.09
CA PHE A 135 7.88 -15.54 -30.21
C PHE A 135 9.17 -15.00 -30.85
N LEU A 136 10.14 -14.56 -30.03
CA LEU A 136 11.36 -13.93 -30.51
C LEU A 136 12.33 -14.91 -31.25
N PRO A 137 12.56 -16.15 -30.78
CA PRO A 137 13.37 -17.13 -31.53
C PRO A 137 12.75 -17.47 -32.88
N HIS A 138 11.42 -17.60 -32.94
CA HIS A 138 10.72 -17.87 -34.19
C HIS A 138 10.92 -16.74 -35.22
N LEU A 139 11.02 -15.48 -34.77
CA LEU A 139 11.37 -14.37 -35.66
C LEU A 139 12.82 -14.45 -36.14
N ARG A 140 13.76 -14.89 -35.30
CA ARG A 140 15.16 -15.08 -35.68
C ARG A 140 15.29 -16.16 -36.74
N ASP A 141 14.59 -17.28 -36.60
CA ASP A 141 14.63 -18.37 -37.59
C ASP A 141 14.12 -17.90 -38.95
N VAL A 142 12.98 -17.19 -38.97
CA VAL A 142 12.45 -16.56 -40.19
C VAL A 142 13.43 -15.55 -40.78
N GLN A 143 14.16 -14.82 -39.94
CA GLN A 143 15.17 -13.86 -40.39
C GLN A 143 16.40 -14.55 -40.97
N HIS A 144 16.95 -15.59 -40.33
CA HIS A 144 18.08 -16.36 -40.85
C HIS A 144 17.72 -17.10 -42.13
N ASP A 145 16.50 -17.64 -42.23
CA ASP A 145 15.99 -18.22 -43.47
C ASP A 145 15.91 -17.13 -44.56
N ALA A 146 15.34 -15.96 -44.25
CA ALA A 146 15.30 -14.86 -45.21
C ALA A 146 16.70 -14.36 -45.66
N GLU A 147 17.68 -14.33 -44.75
CA GLU A 147 19.08 -14.02 -45.04
C GLU A 147 19.73 -15.11 -45.93
N GLY A 148 19.45 -16.39 -45.68
CA GLY A 148 19.93 -17.50 -46.51
C GLY A 148 19.34 -17.54 -47.93
N TRP A 149 18.06 -17.16 -48.07
CA TRP A 149 17.42 -16.98 -49.38
C TRP A 149 18.00 -15.77 -50.15
N TRP A 150 18.52 -14.78 -49.44
CA TRP A 150 19.13 -13.57 -50.02
C TRP A 150 20.55 -13.82 -50.53
N ASP A 151 21.40 -14.47 -49.72
CA ASP A 151 22.76 -14.86 -50.14
C ASP A 151 22.76 -15.79 -51.36
N ALA A 152 21.74 -16.65 -51.47
CA ALA A 152 21.58 -17.55 -52.60
C ALA A 152 21.10 -16.87 -53.90
N ARG A 153 20.41 -15.71 -53.81
CA ARG A 153 19.76 -15.07 -54.96
C ARG A 153 20.51 -13.84 -55.49
N HIS A 154 21.35 -13.18 -54.68
CA HIS A 154 21.98 -11.88 -55.05
C HIS A 154 23.49 -11.85 -54.72
N TYR A 155 24.29 -12.68 -55.42
CA TYR A 155 25.75 -12.79 -55.24
C TYR A 155 26.58 -11.57 -55.73
N TYR A 156 25.99 -10.51 -56.28
CA TYR A 156 26.73 -9.39 -56.91
C TYR A 156 26.57 -7.99 -56.31
N VAL A 157 25.77 -7.78 -55.26
CA VAL A 157 25.65 -6.46 -54.64
C VAL A 157 26.40 -6.45 -53.30
N SER A 158 27.67 -6.02 -53.37
CA SER A 158 28.48 -5.66 -52.21
C SER A 158 27.82 -4.52 -51.44
N GLY A 159 27.08 -4.86 -50.39
CA GLY A 159 26.59 -3.92 -49.38
C GLY A 159 26.20 -4.73 -48.15
N SER A 160 26.96 -4.58 -47.07
CA SER A 160 26.76 -5.25 -45.79
C SER A 160 25.29 -5.31 -45.37
N VAL A 161 24.81 -6.49 -44.99
CA VAL A 161 23.51 -6.68 -44.34
C VAL A 161 23.35 -5.59 -43.26
N PRO A 162 22.28 -4.77 -43.30
CA PRO A 162 22.06 -3.73 -42.30
C PRO A 162 22.01 -4.38 -40.92
N ARG A 163 22.93 -3.98 -40.03
CA ARG A 163 22.97 -4.48 -38.66
C ARG A 163 21.61 -4.23 -38.01
N VAL A 164 20.98 -5.29 -37.52
CA VAL A 164 19.83 -5.22 -36.61
C VAL A 164 20.12 -4.20 -35.50
N SER A 165 19.08 -3.45 -35.08
CA SER A 165 19.19 -2.44 -34.03
C SER A 165 19.92 -2.99 -32.78
N CYS A 166 20.68 -2.15 -32.08
CA CYS A 166 21.36 -2.55 -30.84
C CYS A 166 20.39 -3.13 -29.79
N VAL A 167 19.13 -2.67 -29.80
CA VAL A 167 18.07 -3.14 -28.92
C VAL A 167 17.58 -4.54 -29.31
N THR A 168 17.42 -4.85 -30.60
CA THR A 168 17.06 -6.19 -31.07
C THR A 168 18.14 -7.20 -30.77
N THR A 169 19.40 -6.85 -31.00
CA THR A 169 20.54 -7.72 -30.66
C THR A 169 20.60 -7.99 -29.16
N ALA A 170 20.34 -6.99 -28.31
CA ALA A 170 20.26 -7.17 -26.87
C ALA A 170 19.08 -8.09 -26.47
N LEU A 171 17.92 -7.96 -27.11
CA LEU A 171 16.76 -8.83 -26.88
C LEU A 171 16.99 -10.27 -27.34
N TYR A 172 17.65 -10.49 -28.48
CA TYR A 172 18.05 -11.83 -28.93
C TYR A 172 19.08 -12.45 -27.98
N TRP A 173 20.06 -11.67 -27.50
CA TRP A 173 21.00 -12.15 -26.48
C TRP A 173 20.30 -12.56 -25.18
N VAL A 174 19.32 -11.76 -24.72
CA VAL A 174 18.48 -12.11 -23.57
C VAL A 174 17.62 -13.34 -23.83
N SER A 175 17.09 -13.50 -25.05
CA SER A 175 16.27 -14.63 -25.49
C SER A 175 17.06 -15.94 -25.57
N ASP A 176 18.27 -15.91 -26.15
CA ASP A 176 19.19 -17.05 -26.22
C ASP A 176 19.60 -17.54 -24.82
N HIS A 177 19.72 -16.61 -23.87
CA HIS A 177 19.99 -16.94 -22.47
C HIS A 177 18.73 -17.15 -21.65
N LEU A 178 17.54 -17.05 -22.23
CA LEU A 178 16.28 -17.04 -21.52
C LEU A 178 15.92 -18.40 -20.92
N ALA A 179 16.27 -19.52 -21.55
CA ALA A 179 16.06 -20.83 -20.94
C ALA A 179 16.89 -20.98 -19.65
N VAL A 180 18.13 -20.50 -19.67
CA VAL A 180 19.02 -20.46 -18.50
C VAL A 180 18.54 -19.42 -17.50
N VAL A 181 18.12 -18.23 -17.94
CA VAL A 181 17.60 -17.14 -17.08
C VAL A 181 16.24 -17.49 -16.49
N ALA A 182 15.36 -18.19 -17.19
CA ALA A 182 14.05 -18.64 -16.72
C ALA A 182 14.18 -19.86 -15.80
N LEU A 183 15.12 -20.78 -16.07
CA LEU A 183 15.50 -21.84 -15.12
C LEU A 183 16.16 -21.23 -13.88
N MET A 184 17.05 -20.25 -14.03
CA MET A 184 17.72 -19.53 -12.92
C MET A 184 16.76 -18.61 -12.16
N ALA A 185 15.75 -18.01 -12.81
CA ALA A 185 14.71 -17.21 -12.18
C ALA A 185 13.61 -18.08 -11.58
N GLY A 186 13.36 -19.27 -12.14
CA GLY A 186 12.47 -20.28 -11.60
C GLY A 186 13.07 -20.96 -10.37
N VAL A 187 14.29 -21.51 -10.48
CA VAL A 187 15.07 -22.09 -9.38
C VAL A 187 15.48 -21.01 -8.39
N GLY A 188 15.93 -19.84 -8.85
CA GLY A 188 16.24 -18.70 -8.00
C GLY A 188 15.00 -18.09 -7.36
N GLY A 189 13.85 -18.08 -8.03
CA GLY A 189 12.57 -17.67 -7.46
C GLY A 189 12.03 -18.68 -6.44
N LEU A 190 12.24 -19.98 -6.68
CA LEU A 190 11.87 -21.05 -5.75
C LEU A 190 12.83 -21.10 -4.55
N LEU A 191 14.12 -20.84 -4.76
CA LEU A 191 15.14 -20.70 -3.71
C LEU A 191 14.97 -19.38 -2.97
N VAL A 192 14.58 -18.29 -3.61
CA VAL A 192 14.23 -17.02 -2.95
C VAL A 192 12.90 -17.15 -2.25
N ALA A 193 11.92 -17.91 -2.74
CA ALA A 193 10.68 -18.19 -2.02
C ALA A 193 10.93 -19.14 -0.85
N ALA A 194 11.71 -20.21 -1.04
CA ALA A 194 12.10 -21.14 0.02
C ALA A 194 13.02 -20.47 1.04
N ALA A 195 13.96 -19.62 0.62
CA ALA A 195 14.76 -18.76 1.48
C ALA A 195 13.86 -17.73 2.14
N LEU A 196 13.01 -16.97 1.46
CA LEU A 196 12.07 -16.04 2.09
C LEU A 196 11.15 -16.73 3.09
N VAL A 197 10.74 -17.98 2.87
CA VAL A 197 9.91 -18.79 3.78
C VAL A 197 10.74 -19.34 4.95
N ALA A 198 11.95 -19.84 4.72
CA ALA A 198 12.88 -20.32 5.76
C ALA A 198 13.41 -19.14 6.60
N TRP A 199 13.72 -18.04 5.94
CA TRP A 199 14.22 -16.78 6.49
C TRP A 199 13.06 -15.98 7.13
N TRP A 200 11.79 -16.17 6.70
CA TRP A 200 10.58 -15.75 7.44
C TRP A 200 10.41 -16.52 8.76
N ARG A 201 10.91 -17.77 8.84
CA ARG A 201 10.95 -18.54 10.09
C ARG A 201 12.08 -18.09 11.03
N ASP A 202 13.22 -17.64 10.51
CA ASP A 202 14.42 -17.34 11.33
C ASP A 202 14.57 -15.90 11.86
N GLY A 203 13.63 -14.98 11.61
CA GLY A 203 13.64 -13.64 12.22
C GLY A 203 14.79 -12.71 11.80
N THR A 204 15.83 -13.20 11.12
CA THR A 204 16.94 -12.41 10.57
C THR A 204 16.46 -11.50 9.42
N LEU A 205 15.49 -11.98 8.62
CA LEU A 205 14.77 -11.15 7.64
C LEU A 205 14.00 -10.03 8.29
N GLN A 206 13.41 -10.23 9.47
CA GLN A 206 12.73 -9.13 10.15
C GLN A 206 13.74 -8.03 10.46
N LYS A 207 14.96 -8.37 10.92
CA LYS A 207 16.00 -7.36 11.15
C LYS A 207 16.45 -6.65 9.87
N ALA A 208 16.70 -7.39 8.79
CA ALA A 208 17.13 -6.82 7.50
C ALA A 208 16.01 -6.00 6.82
N TRP A 209 14.77 -6.49 6.88
CA TRP A 209 13.59 -5.81 6.37
C TRP A 209 13.26 -4.55 7.18
N GLU A 210 13.38 -4.63 8.50
CA GLU A 210 13.26 -3.46 9.37
C GLU A 210 14.32 -2.42 9.05
N TRP A 211 15.57 -2.83 8.88
CA TRP A 211 16.66 -1.95 8.46
C TRP A 211 16.37 -1.30 7.10
N LEU A 212 15.94 -2.08 6.10
CA LEU A 212 15.61 -1.58 4.77
C LEU A 212 14.42 -0.61 4.80
N MET A 213 13.35 -0.95 5.52
CA MET A 213 12.16 -0.11 5.67
C MET A 213 12.44 1.18 6.45
N LEU A 214 13.40 1.19 7.38
CA LEU A 214 13.80 2.40 8.10
C LEU A 214 14.66 3.34 7.25
N ARG A 215 15.40 2.80 6.27
CA ARG A 215 16.27 3.57 5.37
C ARG A 215 15.49 4.32 4.29
N ILE A 216 14.36 3.76 3.89
CA ILE A 216 13.48 4.33 2.88
C ILE A 216 12.58 5.42 3.55
N PRO A 217 12.64 6.71 3.12
CA PRO A 217 12.07 7.84 3.89
C PRO A 217 10.56 7.77 4.15
N TRP A 218 9.79 7.25 3.19
CA TRP A 218 8.33 7.14 3.26
C TRP A 218 7.86 5.95 4.11
N THR A 219 8.56 4.81 4.04
CA THR A 219 8.27 3.63 4.87
C THR A 219 8.72 3.82 6.32
N ARG A 220 9.76 4.63 6.57
CA ARG A 220 10.19 4.98 7.94
C ARG A 220 9.03 5.52 8.77
N ARG A 221 8.29 6.50 8.23
CA ARG A 221 7.14 7.10 8.93
C ARG A 221 6.04 6.08 9.18
N PHE A 222 5.74 5.22 8.21
CA PHE A 222 4.77 4.13 8.37
C PHE A 222 5.15 3.16 9.50
N VAL A 223 6.40 2.68 9.50
CA VAL A 223 6.89 1.71 10.49
C VAL A 223 6.93 2.33 11.88
N THR A 224 7.42 3.57 12.01
CA THR A 224 7.48 4.27 13.30
C THR A 224 6.08 4.50 13.86
N SER A 225 5.14 5.08 13.09
CA SER A 225 3.76 5.29 13.57
C SER A 225 3.05 3.97 13.89
N SER A 226 3.25 2.91 13.09
CA SER A 226 2.65 1.59 13.36
C SER A 226 3.19 0.94 14.65
N ARG A 227 4.48 1.11 14.95
CA ARG A 227 5.09 0.62 16.20
C ARG A 227 4.58 1.39 17.41
N GLN A 228 4.53 2.72 17.32
CA GLN A 228 4.00 3.58 18.37
C GLN A 228 2.52 3.29 18.64
N ALA A 229 1.70 3.13 17.59
CA ALA A 229 0.29 2.76 17.71
C ALA A 229 0.10 1.44 18.49
N ARG A 230 0.85 0.40 18.13
CA ARG A 230 0.78 -0.91 18.81
C ARG A 230 1.25 -0.83 20.26
N PHE A 231 2.36 -0.15 20.51
CA PHE A 231 2.87 0.07 21.87
C PHE A 231 1.82 0.79 22.73
N CYS A 232 1.33 1.96 22.29
CA CYS A 232 0.37 2.76 23.02
C CYS A 232 -0.96 2.01 23.23
N ARG A 233 -1.44 1.29 22.21
CA ARG A 233 -2.66 0.48 22.31
C ARG A 233 -2.50 -0.60 23.37
N THR A 234 -1.40 -1.34 23.30
CA THR A 234 -1.16 -2.48 24.18
C THR A 234 -1.01 -2.01 25.62
N LEU A 235 -0.17 -0.98 25.84
CA LEU A 235 0.04 -0.40 27.16
C LEU A 235 -1.26 0.21 27.73
N GLY A 236 -1.99 0.99 26.92
CA GLY A 236 -3.23 1.62 27.34
C GLY A 236 -4.34 0.61 27.68
N LEU A 237 -4.45 -0.50 26.93
CA LEU A 237 -5.38 -1.58 27.24
C LEU A 237 -5.03 -2.29 28.54
N LEU A 238 -3.75 -2.61 28.76
CA LEU A 238 -3.30 -3.31 29.98
C LEU A 238 -3.44 -2.44 31.22
N LEU A 239 -3.02 -1.17 31.15
CA LEU A 239 -3.18 -0.22 32.26
C LEU A 239 -4.64 0.00 32.60
N LYS A 240 -5.51 0.10 31.60
CA LYS A 240 -6.95 0.26 31.83
C LYS A 240 -7.61 -1.00 32.40
N ALA A 241 -7.05 -2.18 32.11
CA ALA A 241 -7.43 -3.45 32.73
C ALA A 241 -6.89 -3.61 34.17
N GLY A 242 -6.13 -2.63 34.69
CA GLY A 242 -5.56 -2.66 36.04
C GLY A 242 -4.22 -3.39 36.15
N VAL A 243 -3.57 -3.72 35.03
CA VAL A 243 -2.21 -4.31 35.06
C VAL A 243 -1.22 -3.26 35.58
N PRO A 244 -0.36 -3.60 36.58
CA PRO A 244 0.68 -2.70 37.06
C PRO A 244 1.60 -2.23 35.93
N LEU A 245 1.98 -0.94 35.95
CA LEU A 245 2.72 -0.30 34.86
C LEU A 245 4.01 -1.03 34.43
N PRO A 246 4.88 -1.52 35.34
CA PRO A 246 6.07 -2.28 34.95
C PRO A 246 5.76 -3.54 34.12
N ARG A 247 4.75 -4.31 34.57
CA ARG A 247 4.31 -5.54 33.89
C ARG A 247 3.58 -5.21 32.58
N ALA A 248 2.77 -4.15 32.56
CA ALA A 248 2.09 -3.68 31.37
C ALA A 248 3.10 -3.21 30.29
N LEU A 249 4.17 -2.54 30.72
CA LEU A 249 5.23 -2.03 29.86
C LEU A 249 6.03 -3.17 29.21
N THR A 250 6.47 -4.16 29.99
CA THR A 250 7.20 -5.33 29.47
C THR A 250 6.37 -6.13 28.45
N LEU A 251 5.06 -6.24 28.64
CA LEU A 251 4.15 -6.88 27.69
C LEU A 251 3.91 -6.02 26.43
N ALA A 252 3.73 -4.71 26.60
CA ALA A 252 3.49 -3.79 25.49
C ALA A 252 4.67 -3.69 24.52
N THR A 253 5.89 -3.87 25.03
CA THR A 253 7.12 -3.73 24.25
C THR A 253 7.41 -4.99 23.46
N ARG A 254 7.09 -6.18 24.01
CA ARG A 254 7.06 -7.44 23.25
C ARG A 254 6.05 -7.42 22.11
N ALA A 255 4.89 -6.76 22.30
CA ALA A 255 3.87 -6.61 21.25
C ALA A 255 4.30 -5.63 20.13
N GLY A 256 5.07 -4.59 20.49
CA GLY A 256 5.66 -3.63 19.56
C GLY A 256 6.85 -4.21 18.80
N ARG A 257 6.61 -5.04 17.78
CA ARG A 257 7.67 -5.71 16.98
C ARG A 257 8.84 -4.78 16.58
N GLY A 258 10.05 -5.13 17.02
CA GLY A 258 11.34 -4.55 16.60
C GLY A 258 12.43 -4.75 17.65
N VAL A 259 13.62 -5.21 17.25
CA VAL A 259 14.74 -5.52 18.17
C VAL A 259 15.15 -4.29 18.99
N THR A 260 15.26 -3.13 18.33
CA THR A 260 15.62 -1.86 18.97
C THR A 260 14.58 -1.33 19.96
N LEU A 261 13.31 -1.72 19.83
CA LEU A 261 12.27 -1.31 20.78
C LEU A 261 12.28 -2.20 22.03
N ALA A 262 12.64 -3.48 21.90
CA ALA A 262 12.69 -4.44 22.99
C ALA A 262 13.83 -4.13 23.98
N ASP A 263 15.04 -3.85 23.48
CA ASP A 263 16.23 -3.60 24.31
C ASP A 263 16.10 -2.28 25.11
N GLY A 264 15.63 -1.21 24.46
CA GLY A 264 15.41 0.07 25.14
C GLY A 264 14.24 0.02 26.12
N ALA A 265 13.23 -0.81 25.85
CA ALA A 265 12.06 -0.96 26.70
C ALA A 265 12.33 -1.66 28.03
N GLU A 266 13.23 -2.65 28.05
CA GLU A 266 13.62 -3.31 29.30
C GLU A 266 14.26 -2.30 30.27
N GLN A 267 15.06 -1.37 29.74
CA GLN A 267 15.64 -0.29 30.52
C GLN A 267 14.57 0.70 31.01
N VAL A 268 13.59 1.06 30.18
CA VAL A 268 12.44 1.88 30.64
C VAL A 268 11.67 1.17 31.76
N GLY A 269 11.47 -0.15 31.66
CA GLY A 269 10.84 -0.97 32.70
C GLY A 269 11.56 -0.85 34.04
N LYS A 270 12.87 -1.10 34.04
CA LYS A 270 13.73 -0.98 35.23
C LYS A 270 13.70 0.43 35.85
N LEU A 271 13.70 1.48 35.02
CA LEU A 271 13.62 2.87 35.50
C LEU A 271 12.26 3.17 36.15
N VAL A 272 11.17 2.68 35.58
CA VAL A 272 9.83 2.85 36.18
C VAL A 272 9.68 2.03 37.46
N GLU A 273 10.25 0.82 37.52
CA GLU A 273 10.31 0.01 38.75
C GLU A 273 11.10 0.73 39.86
N SER A 274 12.13 1.50 39.49
CA SER A 274 12.89 2.33 40.42
C SER A 274 12.15 3.60 40.90
N GLY A 275 10.90 3.81 40.46
CA GLY A 275 10.04 4.92 40.88
C GLY A 275 10.09 6.16 39.98
N MET A 276 10.78 6.12 38.84
CA MET A 276 10.73 7.22 37.87
C MET A 276 9.40 7.25 37.12
N THR A 277 8.97 8.45 36.74
CA THR A 277 7.81 8.63 35.86
C THR A 277 8.07 8.02 34.49
N LEU A 278 7.02 7.50 33.85
CA LEU A 278 7.11 6.90 32.51
C LEU A 278 7.63 7.91 31.50
N SER A 279 7.17 9.16 31.57
CA SER A 279 7.63 10.25 30.72
C SER A 279 9.15 10.50 30.82
N THR A 280 9.71 10.49 32.03
CA THR A 280 11.15 10.69 32.25
C THR A 280 11.95 9.49 31.73
N ALA A 281 11.49 8.27 32.02
CA ALA A 281 12.12 7.04 31.53
C ALA A 281 12.14 6.99 29.99
N LEU A 282 11.04 7.35 29.33
CA LEU A 282 10.97 7.39 27.86
C LEU A 282 11.85 8.49 27.23
N THR A 283 12.00 9.63 27.90
CA THR A 283 12.87 10.73 27.43
C THR A 283 14.34 10.30 27.39
N SER A 284 14.78 9.53 28.39
CA SER A 284 16.18 9.08 28.49
C SER A 284 16.63 8.20 27.32
N GLN A 285 15.72 7.36 26.81
CA GLN A 285 16.02 6.37 25.76
C GLN A 285 15.78 6.89 24.33
N LYS A 286 15.11 8.04 24.16
CA LYS A 286 14.75 8.63 22.85
C LYS A 286 14.06 7.65 21.88
N LEU A 287 13.32 6.67 22.41
CA LEU A 287 12.66 5.61 21.62
C LEU A 287 11.41 6.12 20.88
N PHE A 288 10.77 7.13 21.44
CA PHE A 288 9.48 7.65 20.99
C PHE A 288 9.60 9.09 20.51
N SER A 289 8.60 9.56 19.77
CA SER A 289 8.56 10.95 19.34
C SER A 289 8.32 11.87 20.53
N ASP A 290 8.90 13.08 20.51
CA ASP A 290 8.73 14.07 21.58
C ASP A 290 7.25 14.38 21.85
N ALA A 291 6.42 14.37 20.79
CA ALA A 291 4.98 14.56 20.89
C ALA A 291 4.30 13.45 21.73
N LEU A 292 4.70 12.18 21.55
CA LEU A 292 4.17 11.08 22.36
C LEU A 292 4.60 11.20 23.82
N VAL A 293 5.88 11.50 24.07
CA VAL A 293 6.42 11.64 25.43
C VAL A 293 5.69 12.75 26.19
N TRP A 294 5.47 13.91 25.54
CA TRP A 294 4.72 15.01 26.16
C TRP A 294 3.27 14.63 26.48
N THR A 295 2.57 13.93 25.59
CA THR A 295 1.19 13.50 25.88
C THR A 295 1.13 12.45 26.99
N ILE A 296 2.15 11.59 27.09
CA ILE A 296 2.31 10.66 28.21
C ILE A 296 2.53 11.44 29.50
N GLU A 297 3.43 12.44 29.51
CA GLU A 297 3.68 13.30 30.67
C GLU A 297 2.40 14.01 31.14
N MET A 298 1.62 14.57 30.19
CA MET A 298 0.34 15.20 30.51
C MET A 298 -0.69 14.20 31.03
N GLY A 299 -0.71 12.99 30.48
CA GLY A 299 -1.60 11.92 30.93
C GLY A 299 -1.26 11.40 32.32
N GLU A 300 0.04 11.31 32.60
CA GLU A 300 0.61 10.88 33.88
C GLU A 300 0.31 11.90 34.98
N LYS A 301 0.55 13.19 34.74
CA LYS A 301 0.22 14.28 35.68
C LYS A 301 -1.27 14.39 35.99
N ARG A 302 -2.13 14.01 35.04
CA ARG A 302 -3.60 14.09 35.16
C ARG A 302 -4.25 12.77 35.63
N GLY A 303 -3.46 11.72 35.85
CA GLY A 303 -3.97 10.40 36.25
C GLY A 303 -4.84 9.70 35.20
N ASN A 304 -4.75 10.09 33.92
CA ASN A 304 -5.53 9.52 32.82
C ASN A 304 -4.64 8.91 31.72
N LEU A 305 -3.47 8.42 32.12
CA LEU A 305 -2.48 7.77 31.24
C LEU A 305 -3.07 6.65 30.36
N PRO A 306 -3.94 5.75 30.85
CA PRO A 306 -4.48 4.68 30.00
C PRO A 306 -5.29 5.24 28.83
N GLU A 307 -6.14 6.23 29.09
CA GLU A 307 -6.94 6.91 28.09
C GLU A 307 -6.10 7.71 27.09
N THR A 308 -5.07 8.43 27.54
CA THR A 308 -4.21 9.20 26.63
C THR A 308 -3.41 8.29 25.70
N LEU A 309 -2.95 7.14 26.19
CA LEU A 309 -2.28 6.13 25.36
C LEU A 309 -3.23 5.55 24.30
N LEU A 310 -4.49 5.27 24.65
CA LEU A 310 -5.46 4.79 23.67
C LEU A 310 -5.78 5.83 22.59
N ASP A 311 -5.92 7.10 22.96
CA ASP A 311 -6.13 8.19 21.99
C ASP A 311 -4.92 8.36 21.05
N MET A 312 -3.69 8.28 21.59
CA MET A 312 -2.48 8.33 20.78
C MET A 312 -2.33 7.10 19.88
N ALA A 313 -2.79 5.93 20.34
CA ALA A 313 -2.84 4.74 19.51
C ALA A 313 -3.76 4.94 18.30
N ASP A 314 -4.97 5.45 18.50
CA ASP A 314 -5.92 5.77 17.43
C ASP A 314 -5.32 6.79 16.45
N LEU A 315 -4.67 7.84 16.97
CA LEU A 315 -4.01 8.87 16.14
C LEU A 315 -2.90 8.29 15.26
N TYR A 316 -1.97 7.52 15.84
CA TYR A 316 -0.85 6.95 15.09
C TYR A 316 -1.29 5.85 14.11
N GLU A 317 -2.38 5.14 14.43
CA GLU A 317 -2.95 4.14 13.55
C GLU A 317 -3.55 4.80 12.30
N GLU A 318 -4.29 5.90 12.47
CA GLU A 318 -4.74 6.74 11.36
C GLU A 318 -3.56 7.24 10.52
N GLU A 319 -2.50 7.79 11.15
CA GLU A 319 -1.28 8.22 10.44
C GLU A 319 -0.62 7.08 9.65
N SER A 320 -0.60 5.88 10.20
CA SER A 320 -0.05 4.69 9.54
C SER A 320 -0.90 4.28 8.33
N GLU A 321 -2.22 4.33 8.42
CA GLU A 321 -3.12 4.03 7.30
C GLU A 321 -2.92 5.03 6.15
N TYR A 322 -2.67 6.32 6.47
CA TYR A 322 -2.36 7.35 5.48
C TYR A 322 -1.03 7.09 4.77
N ALA A 323 0.02 6.72 5.49
CA ALA A 323 1.32 6.41 4.91
C ALA A 323 1.26 5.14 4.02
N ALA A 324 0.49 4.12 4.42
CA ALA A 324 0.25 2.92 3.61
C ALA A 324 -0.53 3.21 2.30
N GLY A 325 -1.26 4.32 2.23
CA GLY A 325 -1.90 4.78 0.99
C GLY A 325 -0.90 5.15 -0.11
N LEU A 326 0.31 5.61 0.26
CA LEU A 326 1.35 5.95 -0.71
C LEU A 326 1.97 4.68 -1.32
N LEU A 327 2.11 3.60 -0.53
CA LEU A 327 2.62 2.30 -0.99
C LEU A 327 1.75 1.72 -2.11
N ARG A 328 0.44 1.82 -1.94
CA ARG A 328 -0.55 1.44 -2.96
C ARG A 328 -0.46 2.27 -4.25
N ALA A 329 0.18 3.43 -4.19
CA ALA A 329 0.32 4.35 -5.31
C ALA A 329 1.56 4.18 -6.15
N LEU A 330 2.69 3.90 -5.49
CA LEU A 330 3.96 3.73 -6.20
C LEU A 330 3.98 2.41 -6.95
N LEU A 331 3.20 1.42 -6.52
CA LEU A 331 3.21 0.10 -7.12
C LEU A 331 2.76 0.10 -8.60
N PRO A 332 1.65 0.76 -8.99
CA PRO A 332 1.32 0.94 -10.41
C PRO A 332 2.39 1.75 -11.17
N LEU A 333 2.99 2.77 -10.54
CA LEU A 333 4.03 3.59 -11.18
C LEU A 333 5.24 2.74 -11.57
N VAL A 334 5.71 1.88 -10.67
CA VAL A 334 6.81 0.94 -10.95
C VAL A 334 6.44 -0.01 -12.09
N PHE A 335 5.20 -0.50 -12.12
CA PHE A 335 4.70 -1.33 -13.21
C PHE A 335 4.74 -0.61 -14.57
N PHE A 336 4.21 0.61 -14.67
CA PHE A 336 4.23 1.38 -15.92
C PHE A 336 5.65 1.70 -16.38
N VAL A 337 6.53 2.08 -15.45
CA VAL A 337 7.95 2.36 -15.74
C VAL A 337 8.67 1.11 -16.24
N ALA A 338 8.31 -0.08 -15.75
CA ALA A 338 8.96 -1.33 -16.15
C ALA A 338 8.38 -1.92 -17.45
N VAL A 339 7.06 -2.00 -17.58
CA VAL A 339 6.39 -2.80 -18.63
C VAL A 339 6.19 -2.04 -19.94
N LEU A 340 5.89 -0.74 -19.91
CA LEU A 340 5.69 0.02 -21.17
C LEU A 340 6.96 0.08 -22.03
N PRO A 341 8.14 0.42 -21.47
CA PRO A 341 9.38 0.41 -22.27
C PRO A 341 9.71 -0.98 -22.79
N PHE A 342 9.43 -2.03 -22.01
CA PHE A 342 9.61 -3.41 -22.46
C PHE A 342 8.72 -3.72 -23.68
N ILE A 343 7.41 -3.43 -23.61
CA ILE A 343 6.49 -3.67 -24.74
C ILE A 343 6.93 -2.87 -25.97
N GLY A 344 7.31 -1.59 -25.80
CA GLY A 344 7.83 -0.77 -26.88
C GLY A 344 9.08 -1.37 -27.53
N SER A 345 10.02 -1.85 -26.71
CA SER A 345 11.22 -2.53 -27.20
C SER A 345 10.90 -3.85 -27.93
N ALA A 346 9.96 -4.63 -27.42
CA ALA A 346 9.53 -5.89 -28.03
C ALA A 346 8.87 -5.64 -29.40
N VAL A 347 7.95 -4.67 -29.50
CA VAL A 347 7.31 -4.30 -30.77
C VAL A 347 8.36 -3.81 -31.78
N GLY A 348 9.30 -2.95 -31.36
CA GLY A 348 10.41 -2.53 -32.22
C GLY A 348 11.23 -3.71 -32.73
N ALA A 349 11.42 -4.72 -31.88
CA ALA A 349 12.12 -5.93 -32.25
C ALA A 349 11.40 -6.79 -33.29
N VAL A 350 10.07 -6.87 -33.24
CA VAL A 350 9.26 -7.52 -34.29
C VAL A 350 9.31 -6.74 -35.61
N MET A 351 9.30 -5.40 -35.52
CA MET A 351 9.20 -4.55 -36.69
C MET A 351 10.47 -4.46 -37.50
N SER A 352 11.64 -4.54 -36.87
CA SER A 352 12.92 -4.43 -37.56
C SER A 352 13.12 -5.52 -38.64
N PRO A 353 12.93 -6.82 -38.35
CA PRO A 353 13.04 -7.88 -39.37
C PRO A 353 11.95 -7.79 -40.44
N LEU A 354 10.72 -7.43 -40.06
CA LEU A 354 9.61 -7.27 -41.01
C LEU A 354 9.89 -6.16 -42.03
N PHE A 355 10.42 -5.02 -41.57
CA PHE A 355 10.86 -3.93 -42.44
C PHE A 355 11.95 -4.37 -43.42
N TYR A 356 12.92 -5.13 -42.91
CA TYR A 356 14.00 -5.67 -43.73
C TYR A 356 13.42 -6.53 -44.85
N MET A 357 12.55 -7.49 -44.52
CA MET A 357 11.95 -8.40 -45.49
C MET A 357 11.08 -7.68 -46.55
N MET A 358 10.27 -6.69 -46.15
CA MET A 358 9.49 -5.89 -47.10
C MET A 358 10.36 -5.08 -48.07
N ARG A 359 11.52 -4.62 -47.61
CA ARG A 359 12.47 -3.92 -48.47
C ARG A 359 13.10 -4.86 -49.50
N LEU A 360 13.36 -6.12 -49.10
CA LEU A 360 13.91 -7.15 -49.98
C LEU A 360 12.93 -7.58 -51.08
N MET A 361 11.63 -7.64 -50.80
CA MET A 361 10.61 -7.96 -51.81
C MET A 361 10.34 -6.82 -52.80
N GLY A 362 11.00 -5.66 -52.60
CA GLY A 362 10.81 -4.49 -53.48
C GLY A 362 9.55 -3.68 -53.18
N CYS A 363 8.82 -3.99 -52.09
CA CYS A 363 7.62 -3.24 -51.71
C CYS A 363 7.92 -1.78 -51.33
N ILE A 364 9.18 -1.47 -50.97
CA ILE A 364 9.65 -0.15 -50.50
C ILE A 364 10.97 0.18 -51.21
N GLY A 365 10.94 0.99 -52.27
CA GLY A 365 12.12 1.37 -53.06
C GLY A 365 12.92 2.53 -52.45
N GLY A 366 14.21 2.33 -52.18
CA GLY A 366 15.18 3.40 -51.86
C GLY A 366 16.54 2.88 -51.37
N PRO A 367 17.66 3.57 -51.62
CA PRO A 367 19.01 3.14 -51.20
C PRO A 367 19.17 3.11 -49.67
N PRO A 368 20.11 2.31 -49.13
CA PRO A 368 20.32 2.17 -47.69
C PRO A 368 20.99 3.42 -47.14
N ASP A 369 20.22 4.50 -47.01
CA ASP A 369 20.65 5.66 -46.23
C ASP A 369 20.15 5.51 -44.79
N GLU A 370 21.05 5.77 -43.87
CA GLU A 370 21.07 5.36 -42.46
C GLU A 370 20.06 6.13 -41.57
N ARG A 371 18.99 6.67 -42.17
CA ARG A 371 18.00 7.54 -41.50
C ARG A 371 16.56 7.32 -41.99
N GLN A 372 16.12 6.07 -42.06
CA GLN A 372 14.70 5.73 -42.21
C GLN A 372 14.00 5.35 -40.90
N THR A 373 14.44 5.91 -39.77
CA THR A 373 13.50 6.22 -38.68
C THR A 373 12.58 7.33 -39.17
N GLY A 374 11.50 6.99 -39.85
CA GLY A 374 10.55 7.97 -40.36
C GLY A 374 9.97 8.82 -39.21
N PRO A 375 9.42 10.02 -39.50
CA PRO A 375 8.76 10.83 -38.47
C PRO A 375 7.66 10.05 -37.73
N GLY A 376 7.10 9.00 -38.33
CA GLY A 376 6.15 8.08 -37.68
C GLY A 376 6.72 7.30 -36.48
N ASP A 377 8.00 6.88 -36.51
CA ASP A 377 8.63 6.20 -35.37
C ASP A 377 8.88 7.18 -34.22
N LEU A 378 9.32 8.40 -34.55
CA LEU A 378 9.48 9.48 -33.56
C LEU A 378 8.12 9.86 -32.94
N ILE A 379 7.07 9.98 -33.76
CA ILE A 379 5.70 10.28 -33.30
C ILE A 379 5.17 9.16 -32.39
N ALA A 380 5.41 7.88 -32.73
CA ALA A 380 5.00 6.75 -31.89
C ALA A 380 5.70 6.76 -30.51
N TRP A 381 7.01 7.02 -30.47
CA TRP A 381 7.75 7.16 -29.21
C TRP A 381 7.32 8.41 -28.42
N VAL A 382 7.04 9.53 -29.09
CA VAL A 382 6.53 10.74 -28.44
C VAL A 382 5.12 10.52 -27.87
N VAL A 383 4.24 9.80 -28.58
CA VAL A 383 2.90 9.45 -28.11
C VAL A 383 2.97 8.45 -26.94
N ALA A 384 3.84 7.44 -27.01
CA ALA A 384 4.05 6.50 -25.91
C ALA A 384 4.62 7.20 -24.67
N LEU A 385 5.60 8.10 -24.85
CA LEU A 385 6.18 8.92 -23.78
C LEU A 385 5.17 9.93 -23.22
N ALA A 386 4.31 10.50 -24.06
CA ALA A 386 3.24 11.41 -23.66
C ALA A 386 2.14 10.68 -22.89
N LEU A 387 1.70 9.50 -23.34
CA LEU A 387 0.75 8.66 -22.62
C LEU A 387 1.32 8.16 -21.30
N PHE A 388 2.60 7.78 -21.28
CA PHE A 388 3.33 7.45 -20.06
C PHE A 388 3.39 8.65 -19.12
N TYR A 389 3.80 9.82 -19.61
CA TYR A 389 3.88 11.05 -18.82
C TYR A 389 2.50 11.47 -18.28
N VAL A 390 1.45 11.38 -19.09
CA VAL A 390 0.06 11.65 -18.69
C VAL A 390 -0.42 10.64 -17.66
N GLY A 391 -0.11 9.34 -17.83
CA GLY A 391 -0.42 8.30 -16.86
C GLY A 391 0.29 8.53 -15.51
N VAL A 392 1.59 8.84 -15.55
CA VAL A 392 2.41 9.16 -14.37
C VAL A 392 1.91 10.43 -13.69
N ARG A 393 1.66 11.50 -14.44
CA ARG A 393 1.12 12.76 -13.91
C ARG A 393 -0.29 12.60 -13.37
N CYS A 394 -1.14 11.77 -13.99
CA CYS A 394 -2.46 11.45 -13.46
C CYS A 394 -2.35 10.69 -12.15
N VAL A 395 -1.53 9.63 -12.06
CA VAL A 395 -1.34 8.86 -10.82
C VAL A 395 -0.79 9.75 -9.70
N LEU A 396 0.21 10.59 -10.00
CA LEU A 396 0.81 11.52 -9.04
C LEU A 396 -0.15 12.66 -8.64
N ALA A 397 -0.93 13.20 -9.58
CA ALA A 397 -1.92 14.25 -9.32
C ALA A 397 -3.16 13.73 -8.58
N TRP A 398 -3.55 12.48 -8.83
CA TRP A 398 -4.68 11.77 -8.23
C TRP A 398 -4.43 11.40 -6.76
N GLN A 399 -3.16 11.22 -6.39
CA GLN A 399 -2.74 10.97 -5.01
C GLN A 399 -2.87 12.19 -4.10
N GLY A 400 -2.72 13.39 -4.66
CA GLY A 400 -2.82 14.64 -3.93
C GLY A 400 -4.27 15.04 -3.71
N GLY A 401 -4.95 14.49 -2.69
CA GLY A 401 -5.85 15.36 -1.92
C GLY A 401 -5.04 16.62 -1.63
N THR A 402 -5.58 17.81 -1.96
CA THR A 402 -4.77 19.04 -1.99
C THR A 402 -3.90 19.09 -0.74
N LEU A 403 -2.63 19.50 -0.84
CA LEU A 403 -1.72 19.56 0.32
C LEU A 403 -2.44 20.15 1.55
N ARG A 404 -3.30 21.13 1.28
CA ARG A 404 -4.28 21.80 2.14
C ARG A 404 -5.25 20.84 2.88
N GLN A 405 -5.92 19.91 2.22
CA GLN A 405 -6.77 18.88 2.86
C GLN A 405 -5.99 17.94 3.77
N ARG A 406 -4.78 17.54 3.37
CA ARG A 406 -3.92 16.68 4.21
C ARG A 406 -3.46 17.42 5.47
N VAL A 407 -3.09 18.69 5.32
CA VAL A 407 -2.76 19.58 6.45
C VAL A 407 -3.98 19.72 7.36
N ARG A 408 -5.14 20.06 6.80
CA ARG A 408 -6.38 20.24 7.56
C ARG A 408 -6.69 19.00 8.38
N GLY A 409 -6.81 17.83 7.75
CA GLY A 409 -7.12 16.58 8.45
C GLY A 409 -6.08 16.22 9.52
N PHE A 410 -4.79 16.49 9.29
CA PHE A 410 -3.75 16.31 10.32
C PHE A 410 -4.00 17.26 11.52
N VAL A 411 -4.18 18.55 11.26
CA VAL A 411 -4.43 19.58 12.30
C VAL A 411 -5.72 19.28 13.07
N THR A 412 -6.81 18.93 12.39
CA THR A 412 -8.12 18.61 12.99
C THR A 412 -8.04 17.43 13.96
N ARG A 413 -7.31 16.37 13.61
CA ARG A 413 -7.13 15.20 14.49
C ARG A 413 -6.36 15.52 15.76
N HIS A 414 -5.22 16.21 15.60
CA HIS A 414 -4.41 16.63 16.73
C HIS A 414 -5.19 17.57 17.65
N LEU A 415 -5.91 18.55 17.10
CA LEU A 415 -6.78 19.45 17.88
C LEU A 415 -7.95 18.74 18.55
N SER A 416 -8.58 17.74 17.91
CA SER A 416 -9.60 16.91 18.56
C SER A 416 -9.03 16.22 19.80
N LEU A 417 -7.83 15.63 19.70
CA LEU A 417 -7.17 14.97 20.82
C LEU A 417 -6.84 15.94 21.97
N ILE A 418 -6.27 17.10 21.65
CA ILE A 418 -5.91 18.14 22.62
C ILE A 418 -7.15 18.66 23.36
N THR A 419 -8.21 18.98 22.63
CA THR A 419 -9.44 19.56 23.18
C THR A 419 -10.26 18.56 23.98
N ARG A 420 -10.35 17.30 23.54
CA ARG A 420 -11.02 16.21 24.28
C ARG A 420 -10.41 15.96 25.65
N ARG A 421 -9.09 16.15 25.77
CA ARG A 421 -8.35 15.97 27.02
C ARG A 421 -8.19 17.25 27.81
N ASN A 422 -8.83 18.34 27.38
CA ASN A 422 -8.73 19.66 28.00
C ASN A 422 -7.27 20.09 28.20
N LEU A 423 -6.43 19.80 27.22
CA LEU A 423 -5.01 20.18 27.21
C LEU A 423 -4.87 21.62 26.68
N PRO A 424 -3.86 22.39 27.15
CA PRO A 424 -3.62 23.73 26.63
C PRO A 424 -3.39 23.73 25.11
N LEU A 425 -4.15 24.54 24.37
CA LEU A 425 -4.11 24.58 22.91
C LEU A 425 -2.72 24.90 22.36
N ALA A 426 -2.02 25.88 22.96
CA ALA A 426 -0.67 26.27 22.56
C ALA A 426 0.33 25.09 22.68
N ALA A 427 0.32 24.40 23.82
CA ALA A 427 1.20 23.26 24.05
C ALA A 427 0.88 22.10 23.08
N GLY A 428 -0.40 21.83 22.85
CA GLY A 428 -0.83 20.84 21.88
C GLY A 428 -0.45 21.18 20.43
N LEU A 429 -0.58 22.44 20.00
CA LEU A 429 -0.16 22.91 18.68
C LEU A 429 1.37 22.78 18.50
N GLN A 430 2.15 23.04 19.54
CA GLN A 430 3.60 22.83 19.52
C GLN A 430 3.97 21.37 19.30
N MET A 431 3.24 20.44 19.92
CA MET A 431 3.47 19.01 19.76
C MET A 431 3.04 18.47 18.40
N ALA A 432 1.93 18.99 17.88
CA ALA A 432 1.55 18.72 16.49
C ALA A 432 2.65 19.22 15.53
N ALA A 433 3.31 20.34 15.84
CA ALA A 433 4.39 20.90 15.02
C ALA A 433 5.67 20.05 15.03
N THR A 434 6.09 19.48 16.17
CA THR A 434 7.27 18.61 16.24
C THR A 434 7.07 17.32 15.44
N GLY A 435 5.88 16.70 15.52
CA GLY A 435 5.50 15.49 14.77
C GLY A 435 5.17 15.73 13.29
N ALA A 436 4.93 16.97 12.89
CA ALA A 436 4.53 17.31 11.53
C ALA A 436 5.70 17.27 10.52
N PRO A 437 5.42 16.95 9.22
CA PRO A 437 6.38 17.14 8.15
C PRO A 437 6.73 18.63 8.01
N ARG A 438 7.95 18.93 7.51
CA ARG A 438 8.50 20.30 7.40
C ARG A 438 7.52 21.30 6.77
N SER A 439 6.71 20.85 5.82
CA SER A 439 5.69 21.65 5.14
C SER A 439 4.59 22.21 6.05
N TYR A 440 4.25 21.53 7.16
CA TYR A 440 3.14 21.93 8.04
C TYR A 440 3.62 22.63 9.30
N ARG A 441 4.91 22.47 9.65
CA ARG A 441 5.50 23.06 10.86
C ARG A 441 5.31 24.57 10.90
N ALA A 442 5.59 25.27 9.80
CA ALA A 442 5.44 26.72 9.74
C ALA A 442 4.00 27.18 10.01
N LEU A 443 2.99 26.45 9.51
CA LEU A 443 1.59 26.75 9.77
C LEU A 443 1.23 26.51 11.24
N LEU A 444 1.65 25.38 11.82
CA LEU A 444 1.36 25.04 13.21
C LEU A 444 2.07 25.98 14.19
N THR A 445 3.32 26.35 13.94
CA THR A 445 4.06 27.32 14.76
C THR A 445 3.41 28.70 14.69
N ARG A 446 2.91 29.13 13.53
CA ARG A 446 2.14 30.38 13.41
C ARG A 446 0.80 30.32 14.15
N LEU A 447 0.05 29.22 14.02
CA LEU A 447 -1.19 29.05 14.80
C LEU A 447 -0.89 29.09 16.30
N ARG A 448 0.18 28.44 16.76
CA ARG A 448 0.62 28.46 18.15
C ARG A 448 0.91 29.89 18.60
N SER A 449 1.73 30.64 17.87
CA SER A 449 2.12 32.00 18.27
C SER A 449 0.92 32.95 18.35
N GLU A 450 -0.08 32.80 17.48
CA GLU A 450 -1.31 33.61 17.53
C GLU A 450 -2.16 33.27 18.76
N VAL A 451 -2.31 31.98 19.07
CA VAL A 451 -3.05 31.53 20.26
C VAL A 451 -2.30 31.93 21.56
N GLU A 452 -0.97 31.85 21.57
CA GLU A 452 -0.13 32.34 22.67
C GLU A 452 -0.24 33.86 22.85
N ALA A 453 -0.42 34.61 21.76
CA ALA A 453 -0.67 36.04 21.77
C ALA A 453 -2.11 36.41 22.19
N GLY A 454 -2.96 35.43 22.54
CA GLY A 454 -4.33 35.63 23.00
C GLY A 454 -5.35 35.82 21.89
N GLN A 455 -4.98 35.59 20.62
CA GLN A 455 -5.97 35.56 19.53
C GLN A 455 -6.82 34.29 19.59
N SER A 456 -8.05 34.39 19.10
CA SER A 456 -8.93 33.22 19.00
C SER A 456 -8.37 32.21 17.99
N LEU A 457 -8.58 30.92 18.25
CA LEU A 457 -8.14 29.87 17.34
C LEU A 457 -8.80 30.04 15.96
N ALA A 458 -10.06 30.48 15.94
CA ALA A 458 -10.77 30.77 14.70
C ALA A 458 -10.14 31.91 13.90
N SER A 459 -9.75 33.03 14.54
CA SER A 459 -9.11 34.15 13.84
C SER A 459 -7.74 33.76 13.29
N ALA A 460 -6.97 32.96 14.05
CA ALA A 460 -5.69 32.42 13.61
C ALA A 460 -5.85 31.51 12.39
N MET A 461 -6.87 30.65 12.36
CA MET A 461 -7.18 29.79 11.21
C MET A 461 -7.70 30.56 9.99
N ALA A 462 -8.44 31.66 10.20
CA ALA A 462 -8.98 32.50 9.13
C ALA A 462 -7.89 33.08 8.20
N ARG A 463 -6.68 33.29 8.73
CA ARG A 463 -5.53 33.78 7.95
C ARG A 463 -5.00 32.78 6.93
N PHE A 464 -5.46 31.52 6.99
CA PHE A 464 -5.09 30.46 6.05
C PHE A 464 -6.31 29.89 5.31
N PRO A 465 -7.04 30.70 4.51
CA PRO A 465 -8.29 30.29 3.84
C PRO A 465 -8.09 29.12 2.86
N GLY A 466 -6.85 28.91 2.42
CA GLY A 466 -6.47 27.77 1.62
C GLY A 466 -6.58 26.44 2.36
N CYS A 467 -6.13 26.38 3.62
CA CYS A 467 -6.17 25.16 4.42
C CYS A 467 -7.51 25.03 5.16
N PHE A 468 -8.06 26.15 5.64
CA PHE A 468 -9.27 26.19 6.44
C PHE A 468 -10.35 27.00 5.70
N PRO A 469 -11.32 26.33 5.03
CA PRO A 469 -12.43 27.01 4.38
C PRO A 469 -13.27 27.82 5.37
N ALA A 470 -13.98 28.84 4.90
CA ALA A 470 -14.79 29.71 5.76
C ALA A 470 -15.81 28.94 6.63
N ALA A 471 -16.43 27.89 6.09
CA ALA A 471 -17.33 27.02 6.86
C ALA A 471 -16.62 26.31 8.03
N TYR A 472 -15.38 25.85 7.81
CA TYR A 472 -14.56 25.22 8.86
C TYR A 472 -14.24 26.24 9.97
N VAL A 473 -13.79 27.43 9.60
CA VAL A 473 -13.47 28.51 10.55
C VAL A 473 -14.69 28.94 11.35
N ARG A 474 -15.86 29.07 10.71
CA ARG A 474 -17.12 29.41 11.38
C ARG A 474 -17.55 28.36 12.40
N MET A 475 -17.36 27.07 12.10
CA MET A 475 -17.61 26.01 13.06
C MET A 475 -16.67 26.09 14.26
N VAL A 476 -15.37 26.36 14.02
CA VAL A 476 -14.39 26.54 15.11
C VAL A 476 -14.75 27.76 15.96
N ALA A 477 -15.11 28.90 15.34
CA ALA A 477 -15.54 30.10 16.05
C ALA A 477 -16.76 29.85 16.95
N ALA A 478 -17.76 29.13 16.43
CA ALA A 478 -18.94 28.72 17.20
C ALA A 478 -18.59 27.75 18.34
N GLY A 479 -17.62 26.86 18.13
CA GLY A 479 -17.11 25.96 19.17
C GLY A 479 -16.34 26.70 20.25
N GLU A 480 -15.54 27.69 19.87
CA GLU A 480 -14.74 28.51 20.78
C GLU A 480 -15.62 29.41 21.65
N ALA A 481 -16.60 30.09 21.05
CA ALA A 481 -17.56 30.94 21.77
C ALA A 481 -18.40 30.15 22.78
N ASN A 482 -18.74 28.89 22.47
CA ASN A 482 -19.54 28.02 23.33
C ASN A 482 -18.71 27.09 24.23
N GLY A 483 -17.37 27.21 24.23
CA GLY A 483 -16.48 26.32 24.98
C GLY A 483 -16.54 24.84 24.56
N ASN A 484 -17.13 24.52 23.41
CA ASN A 484 -17.38 23.16 22.93
C ASN A 484 -16.49 22.78 21.73
N LEU A 485 -15.22 23.18 21.76
CA LEU A 485 -14.25 22.88 20.71
C LEU A 485 -14.07 21.38 20.47
N ALA A 486 -14.15 20.56 21.53
CA ALA A 486 -13.99 19.11 21.44
C ALA A 486 -15.05 18.44 20.55
N ALA A 487 -16.34 18.81 20.71
CA ALA A 487 -17.39 18.25 19.88
C ALA A 487 -17.33 18.76 18.43
N ILE A 488 -16.91 20.01 18.23
CA ILE A 488 -16.73 20.58 16.88
C ILE A 488 -15.59 19.87 16.15
N PHE A 489 -14.43 19.69 16.77
CA PHE A 489 -13.31 18.98 16.12
C PHE A 489 -13.63 17.50 15.86
N GLU A 490 -14.45 16.86 16.70
CA GLU A 490 -14.90 15.50 16.41
C GLU A 490 -15.85 15.45 15.21
N LYS A 491 -16.81 16.38 15.12
CA LYS A 491 -17.67 16.50 13.94
C LYS A 491 -16.84 16.80 12.68
N LEU A 492 -15.87 17.70 12.76
CA LEU A 492 -14.97 18.02 11.66
C LEU A 492 -14.10 16.82 11.25
N LYS A 493 -13.61 16.03 12.21
CA LYS A 493 -12.90 14.77 11.95
C LYS A 493 -13.79 13.81 11.14
N THR A 494 -15.04 13.61 11.56
CA THR A 494 -15.97 12.74 10.82
C THR A 494 -16.31 13.26 9.44
N TYR A 495 -16.41 14.59 9.27
CA TYR A 495 -16.72 15.24 7.99
C TYR A 495 -15.55 15.13 6.99
N ASP A 496 -14.33 15.46 7.45
CA ASP A 496 -13.11 15.31 6.64
C ASP A 496 -12.87 13.83 6.29
N ASP A 497 -13.09 12.91 7.23
CA ASP A 497 -12.89 11.49 6.98
C ASP A 497 -13.95 10.91 6.01
N ALA A 498 -15.21 11.37 6.05
CA ALA A 498 -16.26 10.94 5.12
C ALA A 498 -15.97 11.42 3.69
N ALA A 499 -15.56 12.68 3.53
CA ALA A 499 -15.18 13.25 2.23
C ALA A 499 -13.96 12.52 1.63
N ILE A 500 -12.95 12.20 2.44
CA ILE A 500 -11.75 11.46 2.02
C ILE A 500 -12.07 9.99 1.68
N ARG A 501 -12.97 9.33 2.42
CA ARG A 501 -13.33 7.91 2.21
C ARG A 501 -14.21 7.69 0.98
N PHE A 502 -15.13 8.60 0.67
CA PHE A 502 -16.03 8.46 -0.48
C PHE A 502 -15.30 8.64 -1.81
N GLN A 503 -14.48 9.69 -1.94
CA GLN A 503 -13.74 9.95 -3.18
C GLN A 503 -12.69 8.89 -3.49
N ARG A 504 -12.04 8.29 -2.47
CA ARG A 504 -10.97 7.30 -2.70
C ARG A 504 -11.45 5.91 -3.10
N ARG A 505 -12.64 5.48 -2.66
CA ARG A 505 -13.13 4.11 -2.91
C ARG A 505 -13.73 3.94 -4.30
N ALA A 506 -14.55 4.89 -4.76
CA ALA A 506 -15.18 4.81 -6.07
C ALA A 506 -14.19 5.06 -7.22
N THR A 507 -13.31 6.04 -7.05
CA THR A 507 -12.38 6.46 -8.12
C THR A 507 -11.31 5.40 -8.40
N LEU A 508 -10.80 4.72 -7.37
CA LEU A 508 -9.84 3.63 -7.57
C LEU A 508 -10.45 2.39 -8.22
N ALA A 509 -11.66 2.01 -7.82
CA ALA A 509 -12.31 0.81 -8.33
C ALA A 509 -12.57 0.89 -9.84
N ILE A 510 -12.75 2.11 -10.39
CA ILE A 510 -13.03 2.34 -11.81
C ILE A 510 -11.76 2.68 -12.60
N LEU A 511 -10.84 3.45 -12.03
CA LEU A 511 -9.63 3.89 -12.72
C LEU A 511 -8.70 2.71 -13.03
N TYR A 512 -8.62 1.69 -12.17
CA TYR A 512 -7.78 0.52 -12.44
C TYR A 512 -8.25 -0.30 -13.66
N PRO A 513 -9.52 -0.76 -13.74
CA PRO A 513 -10.00 -1.41 -14.96
C PRO A 513 -9.85 -0.54 -16.20
N LEU A 514 -10.14 0.77 -16.09
CA LEU A 514 -10.04 1.70 -17.21
C LEU A 514 -8.60 1.86 -17.72
N THR A 515 -7.62 2.04 -16.82
CA THR A 515 -6.20 2.17 -17.23
C THR A 515 -5.66 0.91 -17.89
N VAL A 516 -5.98 -0.28 -17.35
CA VAL A 516 -5.61 -1.56 -17.98
C VAL A 516 -6.27 -1.68 -19.35
N LEU A 517 -7.55 -1.33 -19.46
CA LEU A 517 -8.29 -1.36 -20.73
C LEU A 517 -7.71 -0.39 -21.76
N VAL A 518 -7.27 0.80 -21.35
CA VAL A 518 -6.60 1.78 -22.23
C VAL A 518 -5.23 1.29 -22.68
N VAL A 519 -4.41 0.70 -21.80
CA VAL A 519 -3.12 0.11 -22.18
C VAL A 519 -3.32 -1.05 -23.15
N LEU A 520 -4.25 -1.96 -22.85
CA LEU A 520 -4.60 -3.09 -23.71
C LEU A 520 -5.09 -2.60 -25.07
N ALA A 521 -6.00 -1.63 -25.11
CA ALA A 521 -6.50 -1.02 -26.34
C ALA A 521 -5.38 -0.31 -27.11
N SER A 522 -4.45 0.37 -26.43
CA SER A 522 -3.30 1.03 -27.05
C SER A 522 -2.33 0.02 -27.69
N VAL A 523 -2.04 -1.10 -27.01
CA VAL A 523 -1.21 -2.18 -27.57
C VAL A 523 -1.90 -2.81 -28.78
N LEU A 524 -3.18 -3.15 -28.67
CA LEU A 524 -3.96 -3.72 -29.78
C LEU A 524 -4.06 -2.74 -30.97
N ALA A 525 -4.29 -1.46 -30.72
CA ALA A 525 -4.33 -0.43 -31.74
C ALA A 525 -2.96 -0.22 -32.39
N SER A 526 -1.87 -0.24 -31.62
CA SER A 526 -0.52 -0.15 -32.16
C SER A 526 -0.21 -1.34 -33.08
N VAL A 527 -0.57 -2.56 -32.67
CA VAL A 527 -0.46 -3.75 -33.54
C VAL A 527 -1.29 -3.56 -34.82
N ALA A 528 -2.55 -3.15 -34.70
CA ALA A 528 -3.41 -2.97 -35.87
C ALA A 528 -2.96 -1.85 -36.82
N VAL A 529 -2.45 -0.73 -36.29
CA VAL A 529 -2.05 0.44 -37.11
C VAL A 529 -0.66 0.27 -37.71
N PHE A 530 0.30 -0.33 -37.00
CA PHE A 530 1.68 -0.42 -37.47
C PHE A 530 2.00 -1.77 -38.13
N ILE A 531 1.52 -2.87 -37.55
CA ILE A 531 1.89 -4.22 -37.98
C ILE A 531 1.01 -4.66 -39.15
N MET A 532 -0.31 -4.47 -39.03
CA MET A 532 -1.26 -4.96 -40.04
C MET A 532 -1.05 -4.40 -41.46
N PRO A 533 -0.84 -3.08 -41.72
CA PRO A 533 -0.69 -2.58 -43.09
C PRO A 533 0.50 -3.19 -43.83
N ARG A 534 1.53 -3.58 -43.09
CA ARG A 534 2.72 -4.21 -43.65
C ARG A 534 2.49 -5.63 -44.11
N TYR A 535 1.70 -6.39 -43.36
CA TYR A 535 1.25 -7.70 -43.81
C TYR A 535 0.45 -7.61 -45.11
N GLN A 536 -0.37 -6.58 -45.32
CA GLN A 536 -1.17 -6.45 -46.54
C GLN A 536 -0.32 -6.31 -47.81
N LEU A 537 0.77 -5.52 -47.73
CA LEU A 537 1.73 -5.37 -48.81
C LEU A 537 2.36 -6.72 -49.16
N MET A 538 2.74 -7.48 -48.14
CA MET A 538 3.28 -8.82 -48.29
C MET A 538 2.29 -9.80 -48.94
N TYR A 539 1.03 -9.82 -48.49
CA TYR A 539 -0.01 -10.68 -49.07
C TYR A 539 -0.37 -10.32 -50.52
N ARG A 540 -0.35 -9.03 -50.87
CA ARG A 540 -0.59 -8.57 -52.26
C ARG A 540 0.48 -9.05 -53.22
N GLU A 541 1.74 -9.06 -52.79
CA GLU A 541 2.85 -9.52 -53.63
C GLU A 541 2.93 -11.05 -53.73
N MET A 542 2.54 -11.77 -52.68
CA MET A 542 2.42 -13.23 -52.72
C MET A 542 1.15 -13.73 -53.43
N ASN A 543 0.28 -12.82 -53.89
CA ASN A 543 -0.96 -13.11 -54.62
C ASN A 543 -1.95 -14.02 -53.85
N VAL A 544 -1.93 -13.98 -52.52
CA VAL A 544 -2.82 -14.77 -51.64
C VAL A 544 -3.97 -13.88 -51.13
N GLU A 545 -5.20 -14.33 -51.32
CA GLU A 545 -6.37 -13.59 -50.84
C GLU A 545 -6.47 -13.58 -49.31
N LEU A 546 -6.58 -12.38 -48.74
CA LEU A 546 -6.74 -12.19 -47.29
C LEU A 546 -8.04 -12.87 -46.78
N PRO A 547 -7.98 -13.63 -45.67
CA PRO A 547 -9.17 -14.17 -45.02
C PRO A 547 -10.19 -13.09 -44.66
N ALA A 548 -11.49 -13.43 -44.67
CA ALA A 548 -12.58 -12.48 -44.44
C ALA A 548 -12.52 -11.76 -43.08
N VAL A 549 -11.93 -12.40 -42.06
CA VAL A 549 -11.69 -11.76 -40.75
C VAL A 549 -10.65 -10.65 -40.87
N THR A 550 -9.53 -10.93 -41.56
CA THR A 550 -8.44 -9.96 -41.78
C THR A 550 -8.90 -8.78 -42.63
N LYS A 551 -9.69 -9.00 -43.70
CA LYS A 551 -10.29 -7.92 -44.53
C LYS A 551 -11.17 -6.97 -43.70
N ARG A 552 -11.93 -7.49 -42.72
CA ARG A 552 -12.79 -6.68 -41.83
C ARG A 552 -11.99 -5.85 -40.82
N VAL A 553 -10.96 -6.44 -40.22
CA VAL A 553 -10.03 -5.73 -39.33
C VAL A 553 -9.28 -4.64 -40.09
N LEU A 554 -8.91 -4.93 -41.34
CA LEU A 554 -8.31 -3.97 -42.26
C LEU A 554 -9.18 -2.75 -42.50
N ALA A 555 -10.43 -2.99 -42.91
CA ALA A 555 -11.36 -1.91 -43.24
C ALA A 555 -11.57 -0.98 -42.05
N THR A 556 -11.63 -1.55 -40.83
CA THR A 556 -11.74 -0.77 -39.59
C THR A 556 -10.47 0.00 -39.26
N ALA A 557 -9.28 -0.58 -39.46
CA ALA A 557 -8.00 0.10 -39.25
C ALA A 557 -7.75 1.23 -40.26
N ASP A 558 -8.09 1.01 -41.54
CA ASP A 558 -7.93 1.98 -42.62
C ASP A 558 -8.85 3.20 -42.44
N SER A 559 -10.09 2.98 -41.99
CA SER A 559 -11.01 4.06 -41.59
C SER A 559 -10.46 4.89 -40.44
N LEU A 560 -9.73 4.25 -39.52
CA LEU A 560 -9.10 4.93 -38.39
C LEU A 560 -7.85 5.72 -38.80
N HIS A 561 -7.10 5.24 -39.80
CA HIS A 561 -5.87 5.86 -40.29
C HIS A 561 -6.12 7.08 -41.20
N ARG A 562 -7.17 7.02 -42.05
CA ARG A 562 -7.53 8.12 -42.96
C ARG A 562 -8.13 9.34 -42.27
N ALA A 563 -8.44 9.26 -40.98
CA ALA A 563 -9.00 10.34 -40.19
C ALA A 563 -8.07 10.69 -39.01
N PRO A 564 -6.91 11.34 -39.25
CA PRO A 564 -6.00 11.77 -38.18
C PRO A 564 -6.70 12.71 -37.18
N LEU A 565 -7.70 13.46 -37.65
CA LEU A 565 -8.62 14.24 -36.80
C LEU A 565 -9.40 13.37 -35.82
N VAL A 566 -9.89 12.19 -36.22
CA VAL A 566 -10.63 11.24 -35.35
C VAL A 566 -9.69 10.60 -34.34
N GLN A 567 -8.45 10.30 -34.72
CA GLN A 567 -7.43 9.81 -33.77
C GLN A 567 -7.05 10.88 -32.73
N LEU A 568 -6.87 12.14 -33.16
CA LEU A 568 -6.67 13.28 -32.27
C LEU A 568 -7.91 13.58 -31.43
N LEU A 569 -9.11 13.35 -31.95
CA LEU A 569 -10.37 13.48 -31.20
C LEU A 569 -10.56 12.35 -30.19
N LEU A 570 -10.19 11.12 -30.51
CA LEU A 570 -10.25 9.98 -29.59
C LEU A 570 -9.18 10.07 -28.51
N LEU A 571 -7.95 10.46 -28.87
CA LEU A 571 -6.89 10.76 -27.92
C LEU A 571 -7.25 11.99 -27.07
N GLY A 572 -7.79 13.03 -27.71
CA GLY A 572 -8.30 14.23 -27.06
C GLY A 572 -9.48 13.95 -26.14
N LEU A 573 -10.42 13.08 -26.54
CA LEU A 573 -11.56 12.63 -25.74
C LEU A 573 -11.09 11.74 -24.59
N LEU A 574 -10.11 10.87 -24.80
CA LEU A 574 -9.49 10.07 -23.75
C LEU A 574 -8.81 11.00 -22.72
N VAL A 575 -7.97 11.92 -23.20
CA VAL A 575 -7.29 12.92 -22.35
C VAL A 575 -8.31 13.81 -21.67
N TRP A 576 -9.39 14.22 -22.34
CA TRP A 576 -10.46 15.05 -21.82
C TRP A 576 -11.34 14.30 -20.83
N LEU A 577 -11.69 13.03 -21.04
CA LEU A 577 -12.41 12.19 -20.09
C LEU A 577 -11.57 11.91 -18.85
N VAL A 578 -10.28 11.62 -19.04
CA VAL A 578 -9.32 11.51 -17.92
C VAL A 578 -9.20 12.85 -17.20
N PHE A 579 -9.13 13.98 -17.91
CA PHE A 579 -9.06 15.32 -17.33
C PHE A 579 -10.34 15.70 -16.59
N LEU A 580 -11.52 15.53 -17.18
CA LEU A 580 -12.82 15.74 -16.55
C LEU A 580 -12.96 14.86 -15.32
N PHE A 581 -12.57 13.60 -15.39
CA PHE A 581 -12.67 12.71 -14.25
C PHE A 581 -11.70 13.11 -13.12
N VAL A 582 -10.49 13.57 -13.46
CA VAL A 582 -9.48 14.06 -12.51
C VAL A 582 -9.87 15.41 -11.89
N PHE A 583 -10.46 16.32 -12.65
CA PHE A 583 -10.76 17.69 -12.22
C PHE A 583 -12.19 17.91 -11.73
N ARG A 584 -13.18 17.15 -12.19
CA ARG A 584 -14.58 17.25 -11.73
C ARG A 584 -14.77 16.78 -10.28
N HIS A 585 -13.75 16.15 -9.70
CA HIS A 585 -13.73 15.72 -8.30
C HIS A 585 -12.71 16.48 -7.43
N ARG A 586 -12.10 17.57 -7.93
CA ARG A 586 -11.28 18.48 -7.10
C ARG A 586 -12.10 19.45 -6.27
#